data_AF-F2I2Y4-F1
#
_entry.id   AF-F2I2Y4-F1
#
_cell.length_a   1.000
_cell.length_b   1.000
_cell.length_c   1.000
_cell.angle_alpha   90.00
_cell.angle_beta   90.00
_cell.angle_gamma   90.00
#
_symmetry.space_group_name_H-M   'P 1'
#
loop_
_entity.id
_entity.type
_entity.pdbx_description
1 polymer ?
#
loop_
_entity_poly.entity_id
_entity_poly.type
_entity_poly.pdbx_seq_one_letter_code
_entity_poly.pdbx_strand_id
1 'polypeptide(L)'
;MLVKEKYFPFNAQKNKSLNFFFVISISAKAESNKEIIQKIASRFDDINNIQFDFIQTNNELIEKGSCFLSYTKKLVCRYLGDEQKEIIIKNNTLIVIKKNIKKFITTVWLTLFLQPY
;
A
#
# COMPACT_ATOMS: atom_id res chain seq x y z
N MET A 1 -4.75 -1.94 -24.15
CA MET A 1 -4.18 -2.05 -22.78
C MET A 1 -4.14 -0.65 -22.18
N LEU A 2 -5.08 -0.27 -21.31
CA LEU A 2 -5.08 1.04 -20.64
C LEU A 2 -4.56 0.86 -19.22
N VAL A 3 -3.24 0.94 -19.05
CA VAL A 3 -2.63 1.07 -17.72
C VAL A 3 -2.79 2.52 -17.30
N LYS A 4 -3.58 2.80 -16.26
CA LYS A 4 -3.59 4.13 -15.63
C LYS A 4 -2.51 4.14 -14.55
N GLU A 5 -1.39 4.76 -14.85
CA GLU A 5 -0.33 5.03 -13.87
C GLU A 5 -0.57 6.41 -13.28
N LYS A 6 -0.65 6.50 -11.95
CA LYS A 6 -0.60 7.79 -11.26
C LYS A 6 0.68 7.86 -10.43
N TYR A 7 1.45 8.90 -10.67
CA TYR A 7 2.68 9.22 -9.95
C TYR A 7 2.37 10.26 -8.88
N PHE A 8 2.63 9.89 -7.62
CA PHE A 8 2.47 10.80 -6.50
C PHE A 8 3.85 11.04 -5.87
N PRO A 9 4.46 12.23 -6.06
CA PRO A 9 5.64 12.60 -5.29
C PRO A 9 5.23 12.78 -3.83
N PHE A 10 5.97 12.15 -2.91
CA PHE A 10 5.68 12.29 -1.48
C PHE A 10 6.15 13.66 -1.00
N ASN A 11 5.25 14.65 -1.03
CA ASN A 11 5.49 15.97 -0.46
C ASN A 11 4.92 15.96 0.97
N ALA A 12 5.78 16.03 1.98
CA ALA A 12 5.36 16.01 3.37
C ALA A 12 4.51 17.27 3.67
N GLN A 13 3.19 17.09 3.75
CA GLN A 13 2.27 18.17 4.09
C GLN A 13 2.38 18.47 5.59
N LYS A 14 3.06 19.58 5.91
CA LYS A 14 3.27 20.08 7.27
C LYS A 14 1.98 20.75 7.75
N ASN A 15 1.07 19.99 8.36
CA ASN A 15 -0.26 20.50 8.72
C ASN A 15 -0.43 20.59 10.25
N LYS A 16 -0.34 21.84 10.70
CA LYS A 16 -0.96 22.55 11.83
C LYS A 16 -1.83 21.71 12.81
N SER A 17 -1.36 21.70 14.06
CA SER A 17 -1.97 21.12 15.27
C SER A 17 -3.49 21.35 15.41
N LEU A 18 -4.23 20.28 15.69
CA LEU A 18 -5.57 20.32 16.25
C LEU A 18 -5.54 19.53 17.58
N ASN A 19 -5.62 20.25 18.70
CA ASN A 19 -5.57 19.69 20.05
C ASN A 19 -6.86 18.93 20.38
N PHE A 20 -6.74 17.65 20.75
CA PHE A 20 -7.77 16.90 21.49
C PHE A 20 -7.12 16.41 22.79
N PHE A 21 -7.53 17.00 23.93
CA PHE A 21 -7.06 16.60 25.25
C PHE A 21 -7.74 15.29 25.65
N PHE A 22 -7.00 14.19 25.65
CA PHE A 22 -7.37 12.96 26.36
C PHE A 22 -6.32 12.70 27.43
N VAL A 23 -6.62 13.12 28.67
CA VAL A 23 -5.75 12.86 29.83
C VAL A 23 -6.05 11.44 30.31
N ILE A 24 -5.31 10.46 29.78
CA ILE A 24 -5.17 9.16 30.44
C ILE A 24 -3.94 9.26 31.33
N SER A 25 -4.13 9.27 32.64
CA SER A 25 -3.07 9.09 33.61
C SER A 25 -2.63 7.62 33.60
N ILE A 26 -1.80 7.25 32.63
CA ILE A 26 -1.05 6.00 32.65
C ILE A 26 0.28 6.26 33.35
N SER A 27 0.44 5.69 34.53
CA SER A 27 1.73 5.53 35.21
C SER A 27 2.58 4.54 34.42
N ALA A 28 2.99 4.91 33.20
CA ALA A 28 3.92 4.16 32.39
C ALA A 28 5.34 4.62 32.73
N LYS A 29 6.26 3.68 32.90
CA LYS A 29 7.69 3.97 32.74
C LYS A 29 7.82 4.64 31.38
N ALA A 30 8.10 5.94 31.36
CA ALA A 30 8.17 6.71 30.14
C ALA A 30 9.41 6.28 29.36
N GLU A 31 9.26 5.22 28.57
CA GLU A 31 10.27 4.87 27.61
C GLU A 31 10.30 5.98 26.57
N SER A 32 11.46 6.63 26.43
CA SER A 32 11.57 7.76 25.50
C SER A 32 11.23 7.26 24.10
N ASN A 33 10.53 8.07 23.30
CA ASN A 33 10.23 7.74 21.90
C ASN A 33 11.49 7.30 21.13
N LYS A 34 12.66 7.78 21.53
CA LYS A 34 13.96 7.40 20.98
C LYS A 34 14.30 5.92 21.24
N GLU A 35 14.07 5.41 22.44
CA GLU A 35 14.39 4.02 22.80
C GLU A 35 13.46 3.04 22.07
N ILE A 36 12.17 3.36 21.97
CA ILE A 36 11.20 2.57 21.17
C ILE A 36 11.61 2.54 19.69
N ILE A 37 11.92 3.70 19.11
CA ILE A 37 12.37 3.78 17.70
C ILE A 37 13.64 2.95 17.51
N GLN A 38 14.61 3.02 18.42
CA GLN A 38 15.84 2.24 18.35
C GLN A 38 15.58 0.74 18.46
N LYS A 39 14.72 0.29 19.39
CA LYS A 39 14.33 -1.11 19.53
C LYS A 39 13.59 -1.65 18.30
N ILE A 40 12.78 -0.82 17.64
CA ILE A 40 12.11 -1.22 16.40
C ILE A 40 13.14 -1.26 15.26
N ALA A 41 13.94 -0.21 15.08
CA ALA A 41 14.95 -0.12 14.02
C ALA A 41 15.94 -1.29 14.07
N SER A 42 16.44 -1.66 15.26
CA SER A 42 17.38 -2.76 15.42
C SER A 42 16.81 -4.13 15.02
N ARG A 43 15.48 -4.30 15.03
CA ARG A 43 14.84 -5.52 14.51
C ARG A 43 14.89 -5.59 12.98
N PHE A 44 15.08 -4.46 12.30
CA PHE A 44 15.14 -4.36 10.85
C PHE A 44 16.57 -4.23 10.30
N ASP A 45 17.57 -3.97 11.16
CA ASP A 45 18.98 -3.77 10.74
C ASP A 45 19.55 -4.99 10.00
N ASP A 46 19.16 -6.20 10.41
CA ASP A 46 19.63 -7.46 9.80
C ASP A 46 18.70 -8.01 8.71
N ILE A 47 17.61 -7.30 8.39
CA ILE A 47 16.58 -7.78 7.47
C ILE A 47 16.74 -7.14 6.09
N ASN A 48 17.26 -7.93 5.15
CA ASN A 48 17.41 -7.51 3.76
C ASN A 48 16.08 -7.44 3.00
N ASN A 49 15.15 -8.36 3.29
CA ASN A 49 13.84 -8.40 2.65
C ASN A 49 12.77 -8.97 3.60
N ILE A 50 11.55 -8.48 3.44
CA ILE A 50 10.36 -8.98 4.13
C ILE A 50 9.30 -9.26 3.08
N GLN A 51 8.78 -10.48 3.10
CA GLN A 51 7.59 -10.84 2.37
C GLN A 51 6.47 -11.15 3.34
N PHE A 52 5.29 -10.59 3.09
CA PHE A 52 4.13 -10.82 3.92
C PHE A 52 2.85 -10.74 3.10
N ASP A 53 1.86 -11.53 3.49
CA ASP A 53 0.50 -11.44 3.00
C ASP A 53 -0.33 -10.54 3.92
N PHE A 54 -1.33 -9.86 3.37
CA PHE A 54 -2.21 -8.99 4.12
C PHE A 54 -3.68 -9.19 3.77
N ILE A 55 -4.53 -8.86 4.73
CA ILE A 55 -5.96 -8.67 4.58
C ILE A 55 -6.27 -7.27 5.08
N GLN A 56 -6.80 -6.43 4.21
CA GLN A 56 -7.23 -5.07 4.52
C GLN A 56 -8.75 -5.04 4.54
N THR A 57 -9.32 -4.68 5.69
CA THR A 57 -10.76 -4.47 5.85
C THR A 57 -11.03 -2.99 5.95
N ASN A 58 -11.76 -2.42 4.98
CA ASN A 58 -12.46 -1.16 5.17
C ASN A 58 -13.96 -1.48 5.33
N ASN A 59 -14.77 -0.50 5.76
CA ASN A 59 -16.16 -0.69 6.17
C ASN A 59 -17.04 -1.55 5.22
N GLU A 60 -16.69 -1.67 3.94
CA GLU A 60 -17.48 -2.41 2.94
C GLU A 60 -16.65 -3.34 2.02
N LEU A 61 -15.31 -3.32 2.10
CA LEU A 61 -14.43 -4.07 1.20
C LEU A 61 -13.36 -4.83 1.97
N ILE A 62 -13.20 -6.10 1.60
CA ILE A 62 -12.09 -6.96 2.03
C ILE A 62 -11.13 -7.08 0.86
N GLU A 63 -9.97 -6.43 0.97
CA GLU A 63 -8.89 -6.56 0.01
C GLU A 63 -7.82 -7.51 0.56
N LYS A 64 -7.26 -8.35 -0.31
CA LYS A 64 -6.17 -9.27 0.05
C LYS A 64 -4.99 -9.05 -0.88
N GLY A 65 -3.79 -9.35 -0.43
CA GLY A 65 -2.62 -9.23 -1.27
C GLY A 65 -1.34 -9.69 -0.60
N SER A 66 -0.24 -9.53 -1.34
CA SER A 66 1.10 -9.84 -0.87
C SER A 66 2.00 -8.64 -1.11
N CYS A 67 2.86 -8.35 -0.15
CA CYS A 67 3.86 -7.31 -0.23
C CYS A 67 5.27 -7.90 -0.14
N PHE A 68 6.18 -7.33 -0.92
CA PHE A 68 7.60 -7.58 -0.87
C PHE A 68 8.32 -6.25 -0.59
N LEU A 69 8.90 -6.15 0.60
CA LEU A 69 9.73 -5.04 1.03
C LEU A 69 11.20 -5.46 0.86
N SER A 70 11.93 -4.77 -0.01
CA SER A 70 13.37 -4.90 -0.15
C SER A 70 14.04 -3.67 0.45
N TYR A 71 14.97 -3.91 1.37
CA TYR A 71 15.82 -2.85 1.87
C TYR A 71 16.86 -2.47 0.80
N THR A 72 17.17 -1.19 0.55
CA THR A 72 16.55 0.02 1.12
C THR A 72 15.45 0.58 0.20
N LYS A 73 14.36 1.07 0.81
CA LYS A 73 13.30 1.92 0.21
C LYS A 73 12.58 1.36 -1.03
N LYS A 74 12.42 0.03 -1.17
CA LYS A 74 11.56 -0.55 -2.21
C LYS A 74 10.47 -1.42 -1.60
N LEU A 75 9.21 -1.02 -1.75
CA LEU A 75 8.05 -1.83 -1.41
C LEU A 75 7.23 -2.09 -2.67
N VAL A 76 6.84 -3.34 -2.90
CA VAL A 76 5.91 -3.73 -3.96
C VAL A 76 4.79 -4.52 -3.33
N CYS A 77 3.56 -4.02 -3.42
CA CYS A 77 2.36 -4.71 -2.95
C CYS A 77 1.43 -5.02 -4.11
N ARG A 78 1.00 -6.27 -4.20
CA ARG A 78 0.10 -6.76 -5.25
C ARG A 78 -1.19 -7.22 -4.61
N TYR A 79 -2.29 -6.63 -5.06
CA TYR A 79 -3.62 -6.95 -4.59
C TYR A 79 -4.22 -8.05 -5.46
N LEU A 80 -4.91 -8.98 -4.81
CA LEU A 80 -5.73 -9.99 -5.45
C LEU A 80 -7.03 -9.34 -5.95
N GLY A 81 -7.51 -9.79 -7.11
CA GLY A 81 -8.78 -9.35 -7.70
C GLY A 81 -8.66 -8.86 -9.14
N ASP A 82 -9.82 -8.52 -9.72
CA ASP A 82 -9.97 -8.22 -11.16
C ASP A 82 -9.21 -6.98 -11.64
N GLU A 83 -8.85 -6.10 -10.70
CA GLU A 83 -8.20 -4.83 -10.99
C GLU A 83 -6.66 -4.92 -10.98
N GLN A 84 -6.10 -6.11 -10.67
CA GLN A 84 -4.64 -6.37 -10.51
C GLN A 84 -3.88 -5.15 -9.98
N LYS A 85 -4.36 -4.58 -8.87
CA LYS A 85 -3.85 -3.34 -8.31
C LYS A 85 -2.44 -3.60 -7.77
N GLU A 86 -1.49 -2.75 -8.14
CA GLU A 86 -0.11 -2.82 -7.68
C GLU A 86 0.31 -1.47 -7.10
N ILE A 87 0.89 -1.50 -5.90
CA ILE A 87 1.47 -0.33 -5.24
C ILE A 87 2.98 -0.53 -5.22
N ILE A 88 3.70 0.44 -5.77
CA ILE A 88 5.16 0.43 -5.80
C ILE A 88 5.64 1.70 -5.10
N ILE A 89 6.41 1.53 -4.04
CA ILE A 89 7.18 2.59 -3.41
C ILE A 89 8.64 2.35 -3.77
N LYS A 90 9.27 3.36 -4.38
CA LYS A 90 10.71 3.36 -4.64
C LYS A 90 11.25 4.72 -4.25
N ASN A 91 12.16 4.75 -3.28
CA ASN A 91 12.71 5.98 -2.71
C ASN A 91 11.59 6.88 -2.15
N ASN A 92 11.32 8.01 -2.82
CA ASN A 92 10.32 9.01 -2.43
C ASN A 92 9.13 9.05 -3.42
N THR A 93 9.02 8.05 -4.27
CA THR A 93 7.99 7.96 -5.31
C THR A 93 7.01 6.84 -4.98
N LEU A 94 5.73 7.19 -4.98
CA LEU A 94 4.61 6.26 -4.91
C LEU A 94 3.99 6.14 -6.31
N ILE A 95 3.92 4.90 -6.80
CA ILE A 95 3.26 4.54 -8.06
C ILE A 95 2.10 3.61 -7.72
N VAL A 96 0.91 3.94 -8.23
CA VAL A 96 -0.26 3.09 -8.14
C VAL A 96 -0.69 2.69 -9.54
N ILE A 97 -0.70 1.39 -9.79
CA ILE A 97 -1.11 0.77 -11.04
C ILE A 97 -2.45 0.08 -10.80
N LYS A 98 -3.41 0.34 -11.68
CA LYS A 98 -4.72 -0.33 -11.70
C LYS A 98 -5.02 -0.82 -13.11
N LYS A 99 -5.17 -2.13 -13.29
CA LYS A 99 -5.47 -2.77 -14.57
C LYS A 99 -6.92 -3.27 -14.57
N ASN A 100 -7.78 -2.70 -15.39
CA ASN A 100 -9.16 -3.20 -15.50
C ASN A 100 -9.26 -4.43 -16.41
N ILE A 101 -9.04 -5.64 -15.89
CA ILE A 101 -9.26 -6.88 -16.67
C ILE A 101 -10.73 -7.03 -17.06
N LYS A 102 -11.67 -6.69 -16.17
CA LYS A 102 -13.11 -6.76 -16.46
C LYS A 102 -13.47 -6.04 -17.77
N LYS A 103 -12.96 -4.83 -17.98
CA LYS A 103 -13.18 -4.08 -19.23
C LYS A 103 -12.62 -4.83 -20.44
N PHE A 104 -11.44 -5.44 -20.32
CA PHE A 104 -10.84 -6.22 -21.40
C PHE A 104 -11.67 -7.46 -21.74
N ILE A 105 -12.09 -8.26 -20.74
CA ILE A 105 -12.94 -9.43 -20.95
C ILE A 105 -14.27 -9.00 -21.58
N THR A 106 -14.96 -8.01 -21.03
CA THR A 106 -16.24 -7.52 -21.60
C THR A 106 -16.08 -7.05 -23.04
N THR A 107 -15.01 -6.31 -23.37
CA THR A 107 -14.75 -5.89 -24.76
C THR A 107 -14.49 -7.07 -25.68
N VAL A 108 -13.66 -8.03 -25.28
CA VAL A 108 -13.34 -9.23 -26.10
C VAL A 108 -14.59 -10.07 -26.34
N TRP A 109 -15.40 -10.29 -25.30
CA TRP A 109 -16.67 -11.01 -25.44
C TRP A 109 -17.65 -10.30 -26.37
N LEU A 110 -17.82 -8.97 -26.26
CA LEU A 110 -18.64 -8.19 -27.19
C LEU A 110 -18.14 -8.30 -28.64
N THR A 111 -16.83 -8.24 -28.87
CA THR A 111 -16.27 -8.35 -30.23
C THR A 111 -16.39 -9.75 -30.83
N LEU A 112 -16.34 -10.81 -30.01
CA LEU A 112 -16.46 -12.20 -30.48
C LEU A 112 -17.92 -12.62 -30.72
N PHE A 113 -18.89 -12.03 -30.03
CA PHE A 113 -20.33 -12.29 -30.24
C PHE A 113 -21.00 -11.38 -31.28
N LEU A 114 -20.37 -10.27 -31.67
CA LEU A 114 -20.87 -9.35 -32.70
C LEU A 114 -20.12 -9.46 -34.03
N GLN A 115 -19.36 -10.53 -34.28
CA GLN A 115 -18.86 -10.77 -35.63
C GLN A 115 -20.04 -11.21 -36.51
N PRO A 116 -20.42 -10.45 -37.55
CA PRO A 116 -21.43 -10.89 -38.48
C PRO A 116 -20.85 -12.08 -39.25
N TYR A 117 -21.54 -13.23 -39.18
CA TYR A 117 -21.42 -14.24 -40.23
C TYR A 117 -22.02 -13.69 -41.52
#